data_AF-A0A7Z9DJN2-F1
#
_entry.id   AF-A0A7Z9DJN2-F1
#
_cell.length_a   1.000
_cell.length_b   1.000
_cell.length_c   1.000
_cell.angle_alpha   90.00
_cell.angle_beta   90.00
_cell.angle_gamma   90.00
#
_symmetry.space_group_name_H-M   'P 1'
#
loop_
_entity.id
_entity.type
_entity.pdbx_description
1 polymer ?
#
loop_
_entity_poly.entity_id
_entity_poly.type
_entity_poly.pdbx_seq_one_letter_code
_entity_poly.pdbx_strand_id
1 'polypeptide(L)'
;MFKNYTINQTTLPLDVEHYIPETDVAFAVHSLVEAIPQALFNQIEQQLGRPAYHPKMMLKILLYAYTQRVFSGRKIEFLLDDSYRMRWLANHEQVSYRTINRFRSQETTAQLLAEAFVLFRRQLITNQVIDNEAIFVDGTKIEADANKFSFVWRKATTRYERLLDEKSEAFYQTLYQEEILPCLKEESQSDGLTSDQLEEVAHHLEAELHETQVQLTHEKCKEKQSQLKKKRRMYKKYLRQVQTDYLPRKQKYERYAQLFQERNSFSKTDTDATFMRMKDDYMRNGQLKPGYNLQIATENQYVLSYELFPNPTDTKTLNPFLDSFLDRHKELPEYIVADAGYGSEENYMYINDVLHKTPLITYGSYHKENKKKYKDNPFNVENWRYLEEQDTYICPANRPVPFKNYSRRKDKGGFIRDFKIYECEDCRNCSVRRQCTRAKSEQKRKIQVNNNWRYFKAECRKKLLEEKTGSIYRKRKMDVEPVFGHLKAHLAFHRFHLRGKQGATIDIGLALMALNLRKLGKYMERKVRKTEKISSILTINIKIELIFFLRKNYCPTLF
;
A
#
# COMPACT_ATOMS: atom_id res chain seq x y z
N MET A 1 39.73 -17.13 -40.08
CA MET A 1 38.77 -17.90 -40.89
C MET A 1 37.39 -17.73 -40.26
N PHE A 2 36.43 -17.17 -40.99
CA PHE A 2 35.05 -17.07 -40.49
C PHE A 2 34.33 -18.39 -40.70
N LYS A 3 33.33 -18.70 -39.87
CA LYS A 3 32.37 -19.77 -40.19
C LYS A 3 31.53 -19.29 -41.37
N ASN A 4 31.33 -20.16 -42.38
CA ASN A 4 30.41 -19.86 -43.48
C ASN A 4 29.03 -19.53 -42.91
N TYR A 5 28.46 -18.40 -43.34
CA TYR A 5 27.18 -17.89 -42.88
C TYR A 5 26.20 -17.86 -44.06
N THR A 6 25.19 -18.71 -44.00
CA THR A 6 24.12 -18.79 -45.01
C THR A 6 22.77 -18.95 -44.32
N ILE A 7 21.88 -17.97 -44.45
CA ILE A 7 20.52 -18.04 -43.89
C ILE A 7 19.59 -18.91 -44.76
N ASN A 8 19.90 -19.02 -46.06
CA ASN A 8 19.05 -19.70 -47.05
C ASN A 8 19.24 -21.23 -47.09
N GLN A 9 19.80 -21.83 -46.04
CA GLN A 9 19.98 -23.27 -45.97
C GLN A 9 18.66 -23.92 -45.53
N THR A 10 18.14 -24.86 -46.33
CA THR A 10 16.93 -25.59 -46.00
C THR A 10 17.15 -26.42 -44.72
N THR A 11 16.34 -26.18 -43.69
CA THR A 11 16.35 -26.92 -42.43
C THR A 11 14.98 -27.55 -42.19
N LEU A 12 14.95 -28.70 -41.51
CA LEU A 12 13.71 -29.30 -41.03
C LEU A 12 13.10 -28.41 -39.93
N PRO A 13 11.78 -28.18 -39.91
CA PRO A 13 11.14 -27.46 -38.82
C PRO A 13 11.22 -28.32 -37.55
N LEU A 14 12.12 -27.94 -36.64
CA LEU A 14 12.22 -28.54 -35.32
C LEU A 14 11.15 -27.94 -34.40
N ASP A 15 10.66 -28.74 -33.47
CA ASP A 15 9.75 -28.28 -32.43
C ASP A 15 10.40 -27.15 -31.61
N VAL A 16 9.61 -26.13 -31.27
CA VAL A 16 10.06 -24.92 -30.57
C VAL A 16 10.65 -25.27 -29.21
N GLU A 17 10.14 -26.33 -28.57
CA GLU A 17 10.61 -26.80 -27.27
C GLU A 17 12.12 -27.14 -27.29
N HIS A 18 12.65 -27.68 -28.38
CA HIS A 18 14.07 -28.03 -28.49
C HIS A 18 15.01 -26.81 -28.47
N TYR A 19 14.50 -25.61 -28.74
CA TYR A 19 15.29 -24.38 -28.69
C TYR A 19 15.30 -23.73 -27.31
N ILE A 20 14.49 -24.21 -26.35
CA ILE A 20 14.40 -23.66 -25.00
C ILE A 20 15.20 -24.55 -24.04
N PRO A 21 16.27 -24.04 -23.39
CA PRO A 21 16.96 -24.82 -22.35
C PRO A 21 16.02 -25.20 -21.21
N GLU A 22 16.12 -26.42 -20.67
CA GLU A 22 15.26 -26.87 -19.55
C GLU A 22 15.37 -25.98 -18.29
N THR A 23 16.49 -25.27 -18.13
CA THR A 23 16.72 -24.32 -17.03
C THR A 23 16.14 -22.92 -17.29
N ASP A 24 15.49 -22.71 -18.44
CA ASP A 24 14.94 -21.41 -18.82
C ASP A 24 13.76 -21.02 -17.90
N VAL A 25 13.58 -19.70 -17.73
CA VAL A 25 12.50 -19.15 -16.91
C VAL A 25 11.12 -19.53 -17.46
N ALA A 26 10.99 -19.79 -18.76
CA ALA A 26 9.74 -20.27 -19.36
C ALA A 26 9.24 -21.57 -18.70
N PHE A 27 10.13 -22.52 -18.39
CA PHE A 27 9.76 -23.75 -17.69
C PHE A 27 9.36 -23.49 -16.24
N ALA A 28 10.06 -22.61 -15.54
CA ALA A 28 9.67 -22.20 -14.18
C ALA A 28 8.26 -21.59 -14.14
N VAL A 29 7.93 -20.75 -15.14
CA VAL A 29 6.59 -20.17 -15.30
C VAL A 29 5.56 -21.26 -15.58
N HIS A 30 5.85 -22.16 -16.52
CA HIS A 30 4.97 -23.27 -16.87
C HIS A 30 4.66 -24.14 -15.64
N SER A 31 5.68 -24.62 -14.94
CA SER A 31 5.53 -25.49 -13.77
C SER A 31 4.76 -24.80 -12.64
N LEU A 32 5.04 -23.53 -12.33
CA LEU A 32 4.30 -22.81 -11.29
C LEU A 32 2.79 -22.77 -11.62
N VAL A 33 2.44 -22.47 -12.87
CA VAL A 33 1.03 -22.36 -13.27
C VAL A 33 0.33 -23.71 -13.31
N GLU A 34 1.01 -24.78 -13.69
CA GLU A 34 0.44 -26.15 -13.64
C GLU A 34 0.24 -26.66 -12.20
N ALA A 35 1.03 -26.17 -11.24
CA ALA A 35 0.88 -26.53 -9.84
C ALA A 35 -0.36 -25.91 -9.17
N ILE A 36 -0.99 -24.91 -9.81
CA ILE A 36 -2.20 -24.27 -9.28
C ILE A 36 -3.39 -25.24 -9.41
N PRO A 37 -4.17 -25.47 -8.34
CA PRO A 37 -5.33 -26.37 -8.36
C PRO A 37 -6.31 -26.05 -9.50
N GLN A 38 -6.68 -27.07 -10.27
CA GLN A 38 -7.58 -26.92 -11.41
C GLN A 38 -8.95 -26.32 -11.04
N ALA A 39 -9.44 -26.58 -9.82
CA ALA A 39 -10.69 -26.04 -9.30
C ALA A 39 -10.76 -24.50 -9.35
N LEU A 40 -9.64 -23.81 -9.15
CA LEU A 40 -9.57 -22.34 -9.21
C LEU A 40 -9.74 -21.82 -10.64
N PHE A 41 -9.27 -22.58 -11.64
CA PHE A 41 -9.45 -22.21 -13.04
C PHE A 41 -10.87 -22.49 -13.54
N ASN A 42 -11.50 -23.57 -13.05
CA ASN A 42 -12.87 -23.93 -13.41
C ASN A 42 -13.89 -22.86 -12.96
N GLN A 43 -13.61 -22.12 -11.87
CA GLN A 43 -14.46 -21.00 -11.43
C GLN A 43 -14.49 -19.83 -12.43
N ILE A 44 -13.48 -19.73 -13.31
CA ILE A 44 -13.37 -18.67 -14.32
C ILE A 44 -14.10 -19.07 -15.62
N GLU A 45 -14.39 -20.36 -15.77
CA GLU A 45 -15.02 -20.90 -16.97
C GLU A 45 -16.45 -20.37 -17.12
N GLN A 46 -16.73 -19.79 -18.28
CA GLN A 46 -18.07 -19.31 -18.61
C GLN A 46 -18.81 -20.40 -19.36
N GLN A 47 -19.99 -20.78 -18.86
CA GLN A 47 -20.81 -21.85 -19.47
C GLN A 47 -21.45 -21.43 -20.81
N LEU A 48 -21.52 -20.13 -21.10
CA LEU A 48 -22.22 -19.58 -22.26
C LEU A 48 -21.34 -18.56 -23.01
N GLY A 49 -21.48 -18.53 -24.34
CA GLY A 49 -20.80 -17.58 -25.22
C GLY A 49 -19.64 -18.19 -26.00
N ARG A 50 -18.84 -17.33 -26.65
CA ARG A 50 -17.64 -17.75 -27.39
C ARG A 50 -16.60 -18.31 -26.40
N PRO A 51 -15.99 -19.48 -26.67
CA PRO A 51 -14.92 -20.02 -25.83
C PRO A 51 -13.84 -18.98 -25.55
N ALA A 52 -13.56 -18.75 -24.28
CA ALA A 52 -12.47 -17.88 -23.84
C ALA A 52 -11.13 -18.62 -23.89
N TYR A 53 -10.03 -17.88 -23.98
CA TYR A 53 -8.70 -18.47 -23.83
C TYR A 53 -8.52 -19.05 -22.44
N HIS A 54 -7.80 -20.18 -22.35
CA HIS A 54 -7.61 -20.89 -21.09
C HIS A 54 -6.87 -19.99 -20.06
N PRO A 55 -7.36 -19.83 -18.83
CA PRO A 55 -6.73 -18.98 -17.81
C PRO A 55 -5.27 -19.31 -17.50
N LYS A 56 -4.89 -20.61 -17.49
CA LYS A 56 -3.49 -21.04 -17.38
C LYS A 56 -2.60 -20.41 -18.46
N MET A 57 -3.01 -20.46 -19.72
CA MET A 57 -2.26 -19.85 -20.83
C MET A 57 -2.12 -18.34 -20.62
N MET A 58 -3.22 -17.66 -20.27
CA MET A 58 -3.22 -16.22 -19.98
C MET A 58 -2.28 -15.83 -18.84
N LEU A 59 -2.24 -16.62 -17.76
CA LEU A 59 -1.35 -16.38 -16.64
C LEU A 59 0.11 -16.64 -17.00
N LYS A 60 0.41 -17.70 -17.77
CA LYS A 60 1.76 -18.02 -18.26
C LYS A 60 2.35 -16.88 -19.10
N ILE A 61 1.59 -16.37 -20.09
CA ILE A 61 2.07 -15.28 -20.95
C ILE A 61 2.23 -13.98 -20.15
N LEU A 62 1.41 -13.71 -19.14
CA LEU A 62 1.57 -12.51 -18.32
C LEU A 62 2.83 -12.60 -17.46
N LEU A 63 3.01 -13.70 -16.72
CA LEU A 63 4.17 -13.90 -15.85
C LEU A 63 5.45 -13.83 -16.67
N TYR A 64 5.54 -14.56 -17.79
CA TYR A 64 6.73 -14.53 -18.62
C TYR A 64 6.99 -13.13 -19.21
N ALA A 65 5.97 -12.40 -19.66
CA ALA A 65 6.17 -11.06 -20.20
C ALA A 65 6.77 -10.10 -19.15
N TYR A 66 6.29 -10.20 -17.91
CA TYR A 66 6.83 -9.40 -16.80
C TYR A 66 8.28 -9.78 -16.49
N THR A 67 8.69 -11.04 -16.65
CA THR A 67 10.12 -11.43 -16.51
C THR A 67 11.02 -10.72 -17.53
N GLN A 68 10.47 -10.39 -18.70
CA GLN A 68 11.15 -9.70 -19.79
C GLN A 68 10.98 -8.17 -19.75
N ARG A 69 10.44 -7.61 -18.66
CA ARG A 69 10.15 -6.16 -18.50
C ARG A 69 9.09 -5.63 -19.46
N VAL A 70 8.18 -6.49 -19.92
CA VAL A 70 7.11 -6.14 -20.86
C VAL A 70 5.78 -6.05 -20.10
N PHE A 71 5.39 -4.83 -19.73
CA PHE A 71 4.17 -4.56 -18.94
C PHE A 71 2.98 -4.03 -19.76
N SER A 72 3.20 -3.56 -20.98
CA SER A 72 2.14 -3.01 -21.83
C SER A 72 1.44 -4.12 -22.61
N GLY A 73 0.11 -4.22 -22.52
CA GLY A 73 -0.66 -5.25 -23.24
C GLY A 73 -0.34 -5.36 -24.74
N ARG A 74 -0.11 -4.23 -25.43
CA ARG A 74 0.28 -4.23 -26.85
C ARG A 74 1.69 -4.79 -27.09
N LYS A 75 2.61 -4.53 -26.16
CA LYS A 75 3.95 -5.11 -26.22
C LYS A 75 3.93 -6.60 -25.87
N ILE A 76 3.01 -7.04 -25.00
CA ILE A 76 2.80 -8.46 -24.69
C ILE A 76 2.25 -9.18 -25.91
N GLU A 77 1.26 -8.59 -26.58
CA GLU A 77 0.71 -9.08 -27.87
C GLU A 77 1.83 -9.19 -28.93
N PHE A 78 2.68 -8.17 -29.09
CA PHE A 78 3.84 -8.24 -29.97
C PHE A 78 4.83 -9.34 -29.56
N LEU A 79 5.15 -9.46 -28.27
CA LEU A 79 6.06 -10.48 -27.75
C LEU A 79 5.53 -11.91 -27.98
N LEU A 80 4.21 -12.08 -28.02
CA LEU A 80 3.55 -13.35 -28.33
C LEU A 80 3.84 -13.82 -29.76
N ASP A 81 3.99 -12.88 -30.70
CA ASP A 81 4.30 -13.15 -32.10
C ASP A 81 5.81 -13.36 -32.32
N ASP A 82 6.63 -12.50 -31.71
CA ASP A 82 8.08 -12.44 -31.92
C ASP A 82 8.86 -13.52 -31.14
N SER A 83 8.45 -13.85 -29.91
CA SER A 83 9.22 -14.75 -29.03
C SER A 83 8.76 -16.20 -29.11
N TYR A 84 9.68 -17.08 -29.50
CA TYR A 84 9.44 -18.53 -29.52
C TYR A 84 9.07 -19.11 -28.13
N ARG A 85 9.61 -18.55 -27.03
CA ARG A 85 9.21 -18.94 -25.66
C ARG A 85 7.76 -18.59 -25.36
N MET A 86 7.29 -17.44 -25.86
CA MET A 86 5.89 -17.08 -25.70
C MET A 86 4.99 -17.96 -26.55
N ARG A 87 5.38 -18.22 -27.80
CA ARG A 87 4.65 -19.13 -28.67
C ARG A 87 4.54 -20.52 -28.05
N TRP A 88 5.59 -21.03 -27.42
CA TRP A 88 5.54 -22.29 -26.68
C TRP A 88 4.57 -22.23 -25.48
N LEU A 89 4.68 -21.21 -24.60
CA LEU A 89 3.77 -21.05 -23.46
C LEU A 89 2.30 -20.87 -23.87
N ALA A 90 2.08 -20.26 -25.04
CA ALA A 90 0.80 -19.98 -25.65
C ALA A 90 0.26 -21.15 -26.49
N ASN A 91 1.04 -22.20 -26.72
CA ASN A 91 0.75 -23.23 -27.73
C ASN A 91 0.38 -22.63 -29.10
N HIS A 92 1.16 -21.64 -29.55
CA HIS A 92 0.98 -20.87 -30.78
C HIS A 92 -0.31 -20.04 -30.92
N GLU A 93 -1.16 -20.00 -29.89
CA GLU A 93 -2.36 -19.16 -29.88
C GLU A 93 -2.00 -17.67 -29.87
N GLN A 94 -2.77 -16.87 -30.61
CA GLN A 94 -2.60 -15.42 -30.68
C GLN A 94 -3.69 -14.69 -29.88
N VAL A 95 -3.28 -13.83 -28.95
CA VAL A 95 -4.18 -13.13 -28.04
C VAL A 95 -4.07 -11.62 -28.18
N SER A 96 -5.20 -10.97 -28.39
CA SER A 96 -5.24 -9.51 -28.53
C SER A 96 -4.89 -8.78 -27.22
N TYR A 97 -4.31 -7.57 -27.33
CA TYR A 97 -4.02 -6.75 -26.15
C TYR A 97 -5.26 -6.45 -25.28
N ARG A 98 -6.46 -6.42 -25.87
CA ARG A 98 -7.71 -6.17 -25.14
C ARG A 98 -8.04 -7.32 -24.21
N THR A 99 -7.90 -8.55 -24.68
CA THR A 99 -8.12 -9.75 -23.89
C THR A 99 -7.11 -9.86 -22.76
N ILE A 100 -5.83 -9.59 -23.04
CA ILE A 100 -4.75 -9.56 -22.04
C ILE A 100 -5.06 -8.54 -20.93
N ASN A 101 -5.45 -7.31 -21.32
CA ASN A 101 -5.78 -6.24 -20.37
C ASN A 101 -7.03 -6.55 -19.53
N ARG A 102 -8.05 -7.17 -20.13
CA ARG A 102 -9.25 -7.61 -19.41
C ARG A 102 -8.89 -8.66 -18.37
N PHE A 103 -8.14 -9.71 -18.75
CA PHE A 103 -7.74 -10.76 -17.82
C PHE A 103 -6.93 -10.21 -16.64
N ARG A 104 -5.91 -9.38 -16.88
CA ARG A 104 -5.07 -8.82 -15.80
C ARG A 104 -5.74 -7.74 -14.94
N SER A 105 -6.99 -7.39 -15.20
CA SER A 105 -7.75 -6.42 -14.39
C SER A 105 -8.91 -7.08 -13.62
N GLN A 106 -9.13 -8.39 -13.81
CA GLN A 106 -10.21 -9.13 -13.14
C GLN A 106 -9.82 -9.54 -11.71
N GLU A 107 -10.82 -9.65 -10.84
CA GLU A 107 -10.64 -10.07 -9.44
C GLU A 107 -10.18 -11.52 -9.33
N THR A 108 -10.66 -12.38 -10.23
CA THR A 108 -10.24 -13.78 -10.34
C THR A 108 -8.73 -13.91 -10.53
N THR A 109 -8.11 -13.02 -11.30
CA THR A 109 -6.66 -12.99 -11.49
C THR A 109 -5.91 -12.61 -10.20
N ALA A 110 -6.48 -11.73 -9.37
CA ALA A 110 -5.91 -11.41 -8.07
C ALA A 110 -5.93 -12.64 -7.15
N GLN A 111 -7.02 -13.42 -7.15
CA GLN A 111 -7.13 -14.66 -6.40
C GLN A 111 -6.12 -15.72 -6.90
N LEU A 112 -6.03 -15.92 -8.21
CA LEU A 112 -5.03 -16.84 -8.80
C LEU A 112 -3.60 -16.47 -8.41
N LEU A 113 -3.27 -15.16 -8.41
CA LEU A 113 -1.96 -14.71 -7.98
C LEU A 113 -1.72 -14.93 -6.49
N ALA A 114 -2.71 -14.64 -5.63
CA ALA A 114 -2.59 -14.89 -4.20
C ALA A 114 -2.28 -16.37 -3.91
N GLU A 115 -3.00 -17.28 -4.57
CA GLU A 115 -2.76 -18.73 -4.48
C GLU A 115 -1.40 -19.13 -5.05
N ALA A 116 -0.96 -18.52 -6.14
CA ALA A 116 0.37 -18.76 -6.70
C ALA A 116 1.48 -18.41 -5.70
N PHE A 117 1.33 -17.34 -4.90
CA PHE A 117 2.30 -17.01 -3.84
C PHE A 117 2.29 -18.02 -2.68
N VAL A 118 1.12 -18.52 -2.28
CA VAL A 118 1.01 -19.58 -1.26
C VAL A 118 1.71 -20.85 -1.72
N LEU A 119 1.42 -21.31 -2.94
CA LEU A 119 2.02 -22.51 -3.51
C LEU A 119 3.52 -22.34 -3.70
N PHE A 120 3.95 -21.18 -4.20
CA PHE A 120 5.36 -20.87 -4.38
C PHE A 120 6.13 -20.93 -3.04
N ARG A 121 5.61 -20.30 -1.98
CA ARG A 121 6.21 -20.40 -0.64
C ARG A 121 6.28 -21.86 -0.18
N ARG A 122 5.18 -22.61 -0.29
CA ARG A 122 5.14 -24.03 0.13
C ARG A 122 6.22 -24.84 -0.57
N GLN A 123 6.39 -24.65 -1.88
CA GLN A 123 7.42 -25.32 -2.65
C GLN A 123 8.84 -24.91 -2.25
N LEU A 124 9.08 -23.64 -1.93
CA LEU A 124 10.39 -23.21 -1.44
C LEU A 124 10.75 -23.90 -0.11
N ILE A 125 9.78 -24.07 0.79
CA ILE A 125 9.96 -24.77 2.08
C ILE A 125 10.21 -26.26 1.83
N THR A 126 9.34 -26.93 1.05
CA THR A 126 9.47 -28.37 0.76
C THR A 126 10.81 -28.70 0.11
N ASN A 127 11.32 -27.81 -0.73
CA ASN A 127 12.61 -27.98 -1.42
C ASN A 127 13.81 -27.44 -0.63
N GLN A 128 13.62 -27.04 0.64
CA GLN A 128 14.68 -26.53 1.53
C GLN A 128 15.47 -25.36 0.91
N VAL A 129 14.78 -24.50 0.14
CA VAL A 129 15.35 -23.26 -0.39
C VAL A 129 15.27 -22.13 0.63
N ILE A 130 14.29 -22.23 1.54
CA ILE A 130 14.06 -21.35 2.68
C ILE A 130 13.83 -22.19 3.94
N ASP A 131 14.20 -21.64 5.10
CA ASP A 131 14.17 -22.34 6.38
C ASP A 131 12.86 -22.07 7.15
N ASN A 132 12.13 -21.00 6.77
CA ASN A 132 10.88 -20.55 7.38
C ASN A 132 11.03 -20.14 8.86
N GLU A 133 12.24 -19.77 9.28
CA GLU A 133 12.52 -19.37 10.67
C GLU A 133 12.20 -17.89 10.92
N ALA A 134 12.41 -17.05 9.91
CA ALA A 134 12.26 -15.60 10.01
C ALA A 134 11.67 -15.00 8.74
N ILE A 135 10.82 -13.98 8.89
CA ILE A 135 10.37 -13.14 7.78
C ILE A 135 10.94 -11.74 7.88
N PHE A 136 11.35 -11.20 6.74
CA PHE A 136 11.84 -9.83 6.63
C PHE A 136 10.80 -8.96 5.97
N VAL A 137 10.31 -7.95 6.70
CA VAL A 137 9.29 -7.02 6.24
C VAL A 137 9.90 -5.65 5.98
N ASP A 138 9.65 -5.11 4.80
CA ASP A 138 10.00 -3.74 4.48
C ASP A 138 9.04 -3.14 3.44
N GLY A 139 9.09 -1.80 3.37
CA GLY A 139 8.16 -0.99 2.60
C GLY A 139 8.87 -0.14 1.55
N THR A 140 8.26 -0.01 0.37
CA THR A 140 8.65 1.01 -0.62
C THR A 140 7.43 1.67 -1.21
N LYS A 141 7.57 2.95 -1.54
CA LYS A 141 6.54 3.68 -2.28
C LYS A 141 6.76 3.54 -3.78
N ILE A 142 5.67 3.35 -4.52
CA ILE A 142 5.65 3.24 -5.99
C ILE A 142 4.60 4.21 -6.54
N GLU A 143 4.94 4.87 -7.65
CA GLU A 143 4.07 5.86 -8.31
C GLU A 143 2.85 5.18 -8.95
N ALA A 144 1.64 5.69 -8.68
CA ALA A 144 0.40 5.20 -9.26
C ALA A 144 0.27 5.60 -10.74
N ASP A 145 -0.57 4.90 -11.52
CA ASP A 145 -0.95 5.32 -12.87
C ASP A 145 -1.97 6.49 -12.82
N ALA A 146 -1.52 7.64 -12.34
CA ALA A 146 -2.36 8.79 -12.06
C ALA A 146 -1.70 10.09 -12.53
N ASN A 147 -2.54 11.11 -12.79
CA ASN A 147 -2.04 12.43 -13.12
C ASN A 147 -1.34 13.06 -11.91
N LYS A 148 -0.09 13.49 -12.11
CA LYS A 148 0.77 14.09 -11.08
C LYS A 148 0.19 15.35 -10.44
N PHE A 149 -0.69 16.06 -11.12
CA PHE A 149 -1.21 17.37 -10.69
C PHE A 149 -2.65 17.33 -10.16
N SER A 150 -3.26 16.15 -10.05
CA SER A 150 -4.69 16.01 -9.71
C SER A 150 -4.94 15.84 -8.19
N PHE A 151 -4.44 16.78 -7.38
CA PHE A 151 -4.50 16.70 -5.92
C PHE A 151 -5.87 17.05 -5.33
N VAL A 152 -6.31 16.29 -4.33
CA VAL A 152 -7.40 16.65 -3.42
C VAL A 152 -6.97 16.40 -1.98
N TRP A 153 -7.03 17.44 -1.14
CA TRP A 153 -6.58 17.41 0.26
C TRP A 153 -7.76 17.58 1.21
N ARG A 154 -7.89 16.70 2.21
CA ARG A 154 -9.01 16.72 3.17
C ARG A 154 -9.14 18.09 3.84
N LYS A 155 -8.04 18.62 4.36
CA LYS A 155 -8.02 19.93 5.04
C LYS A 155 -8.51 21.09 4.15
N ALA A 156 -8.12 21.08 2.87
CA ALA A 156 -8.55 22.11 1.93
C ALA A 156 -10.04 21.95 1.60
N THR A 157 -10.46 20.71 1.31
CA THR A 157 -11.87 20.37 1.03
C THR A 157 -12.78 20.79 2.19
N THR A 158 -12.49 20.37 3.42
CA THR A 158 -13.29 20.71 4.60
C THR A 158 -13.36 22.22 4.84
N ARG A 159 -12.28 22.96 4.57
CA ARG A 159 -12.30 24.43 4.66
C ARG A 159 -13.24 25.06 3.63
N TYR A 160 -13.18 24.61 2.37
CA TYR A 160 -14.01 25.17 1.31
C TYR A 160 -15.46 24.70 1.36
N GLU A 161 -15.70 23.52 1.92
CA GLU A 161 -17.03 22.98 2.25
C GLU A 161 -17.67 23.83 3.35
N ARG A 162 -16.97 24.08 4.46
CA ARG A 162 -17.49 24.96 5.53
C ARG A 162 -17.84 26.36 5.02
N LEU A 163 -17.00 26.95 4.16
CA LEU A 163 -17.28 28.24 3.53
C LEU A 163 -18.47 28.19 2.55
N LEU A 164 -18.76 27.04 1.96
CA LEU A 164 -19.94 26.85 1.14
C LEU A 164 -21.18 26.74 2.03
N ASP A 165 -21.10 25.97 3.10
CA ASP A 165 -22.17 25.79 4.07
C ASP A 165 -22.59 27.12 4.72
N GLU A 166 -21.62 27.94 5.15
CA GLU A 166 -21.87 29.29 5.66
C GLU A 166 -22.63 30.17 4.64
N LYS A 167 -22.31 30.03 3.34
CA LYS A 167 -22.96 30.81 2.26
C LYS A 167 -24.34 30.27 1.86
N SER A 168 -24.49 28.96 1.78
CA SER A 168 -25.77 28.33 1.49
C SER A 168 -26.75 28.55 2.64
N GLU A 169 -26.27 28.54 3.88
CA GLU A 169 -27.09 28.85 5.06
C GLU A 169 -27.57 30.29 5.03
N ALA A 170 -26.67 31.26 4.82
CA ALA A 170 -27.07 32.66 4.72
C ALA A 170 -28.07 32.90 3.57
N PHE A 171 -27.88 32.20 2.45
CA PHE A 171 -28.80 32.25 1.32
C PHE A 171 -30.17 31.65 1.66
N TYR A 172 -30.20 30.50 2.33
CA TYR A 172 -31.44 29.88 2.80
C TYR A 172 -32.18 30.77 3.81
N GLN A 173 -31.48 31.37 4.77
CA GLN A 173 -32.06 32.33 5.72
C GLN A 173 -32.65 33.56 5.01
N THR A 174 -32.03 34.03 3.92
CA THR A 174 -32.59 35.11 3.09
C THR A 174 -33.90 34.67 2.44
N LEU A 175 -33.95 33.46 1.87
CA LEU A 175 -35.16 32.92 1.24
C LEU A 175 -36.29 32.68 2.25
N TYR A 176 -35.95 32.28 3.47
CA TYR A 176 -36.90 32.10 4.56
C TYR A 176 -37.47 33.45 5.03
N GLN A 177 -36.62 34.47 5.23
CA GLN A 177 -37.04 35.83 5.60
C GLN A 177 -37.91 36.50 4.54
N GLU A 178 -37.70 36.17 3.26
CA GLU A 178 -38.52 36.66 2.15
C GLU A 178 -39.84 35.86 1.97
N GLU A 179 -40.15 34.91 2.87
CA GLU A 179 -41.32 34.00 2.85
C GLU A 179 -41.42 33.15 1.57
N ILE A 180 -40.30 32.88 0.90
CA ILE A 180 -40.25 32.10 -0.35
C ILE A 180 -40.21 30.58 -0.07
N LEU A 181 -39.77 30.18 1.11
CA LEU A 181 -39.65 28.78 1.51
C LEU A 181 -40.34 28.52 2.86
N PRO A 182 -41.01 27.37 3.03
CA PRO A 182 -41.37 26.88 4.36
C PRO A 182 -40.10 26.57 5.17
N CYS A 183 -40.20 26.58 6.50
CA CYS A 183 -39.06 26.24 7.36
C CYS A 183 -38.67 24.77 7.17
N LEU A 184 -37.56 24.50 6.47
CA LEU A 184 -36.96 23.19 6.27
C LEU A 184 -36.03 22.75 7.43
N LYS A 185 -35.91 23.54 8.51
CA LYS A 185 -35.03 23.24 9.65
C LYS A 185 -35.77 23.26 10.99
N GLU A 186 -35.54 22.23 11.80
CA GLU A 186 -35.76 22.30 13.26
C GLU A 186 -34.63 23.12 13.91
N GLU A 187 -34.94 23.91 14.95
CA GLU A 187 -34.02 24.87 15.62
C GLU A 187 -32.73 24.25 16.20
N SER A 188 -32.60 22.91 16.21
CA SER A 188 -31.55 22.15 16.90
C SER A 188 -30.42 21.59 16.02
N GLN A 189 -30.46 21.71 14.68
CA GLN A 189 -29.43 21.13 13.81
C GLN A 189 -28.33 22.14 13.46
N SER A 190 -27.14 21.95 14.06
CA SER A 190 -25.94 22.76 13.82
C SER A 190 -25.17 22.42 12.54
N ASP A 191 -25.62 21.41 11.79
CA ASP A 191 -24.94 20.96 10.58
C ASP A 191 -25.47 21.73 9.34
N GLY A 192 -24.56 22.07 8.43
CA GLY A 192 -24.89 22.82 7.21
C GLY A 192 -25.85 22.05 6.28
N LEU A 193 -26.54 22.76 5.37
CA LEU A 193 -27.49 22.18 4.41
C LEU A 193 -26.87 21.00 3.63
N THR A 194 -27.58 19.87 3.56
CA THR A 194 -27.18 18.69 2.76
C THR A 194 -27.47 18.89 1.27
N SER A 195 -26.93 18.04 0.38
CA SER A 195 -27.32 18.01 -1.04
C SER A 195 -28.83 17.93 -1.21
N ASP A 196 -29.48 17.07 -0.43
CA ASP A 196 -30.90 16.74 -0.59
C ASP A 196 -31.77 17.94 -0.19
N GLN A 197 -31.40 18.64 0.89
CA GLN A 197 -32.04 19.89 1.28
C GLN A 197 -31.85 21.00 0.23
N LEU A 198 -30.70 21.05 -0.45
CA LEU A 198 -30.49 21.99 -1.56
C LEU A 198 -31.30 21.62 -2.81
N GLU A 199 -31.58 20.33 -3.04
CA GLU A 199 -32.49 19.86 -4.08
C GLU A 199 -33.94 20.24 -3.77
N GLU A 200 -34.38 20.08 -2.52
CA GLU A 200 -35.71 20.55 -2.05
C GLU A 200 -35.86 22.07 -2.24
N VAL A 201 -34.85 22.86 -1.87
CA VAL A 201 -34.82 24.32 -2.11
C VAL A 201 -34.95 24.63 -3.60
N ALA A 202 -34.27 23.88 -4.47
CA ALA A 202 -34.37 24.07 -5.91
C ALA A 202 -35.78 23.73 -6.42
N HIS A 203 -36.39 22.63 -5.96
CA HIS A 203 -37.75 22.24 -6.33
C HIS A 203 -38.82 23.26 -5.88
N HIS A 204 -38.70 23.80 -4.67
CA HIS A 204 -39.59 24.85 -4.20
C HIS A 204 -39.45 26.13 -5.04
N LEU A 205 -38.22 26.55 -5.37
CA LEU A 205 -37.98 27.70 -6.25
C LEU A 205 -38.54 27.47 -7.67
N GLU A 206 -38.52 26.24 -8.17
CA GLU A 206 -39.16 25.87 -9.45
C GLU A 206 -40.68 25.95 -9.38
N ALA A 207 -41.30 25.49 -8.29
CA ALA A 207 -42.74 25.59 -8.07
C ALA A 207 -43.20 27.06 -8.00
N GLU A 208 -42.52 27.87 -7.18
CA GLU A 208 -42.78 29.32 -7.07
C GLU A 208 -42.59 30.08 -8.39
N LEU A 209 -41.59 29.69 -9.18
CA LEU A 209 -41.40 30.21 -10.53
C LEU A 209 -42.53 29.86 -11.48
N HIS A 210 -43.03 28.62 -11.40
CA HIS A 210 -44.14 28.15 -12.21
C HIS A 210 -45.43 28.89 -11.83
N GLU A 211 -45.74 29.03 -10.53
CA GLU A 211 -46.89 29.79 -10.05
C GLU A 211 -46.83 31.26 -10.48
N THR A 212 -45.68 31.92 -10.32
CA THR A 212 -45.46 33.30 -10.77
C THR A 212 -45.68 33.44 -12.28
N GLN A 213 -45.31 32.42 -13.07
CA GLN A 213 -45.49 32.40 -14.52
C GLN A 213 -46.97 32.24 -14.92
N VAL A 214 -47.74 31.41 -14.20
CA VAL A 214 -49.18 31.25 -14.38
C VAL A 214 -49.93 32.53 -13.99
N GLN A 215 -49.55 33.18 -12.89
CA GLN A 215 -50.13 34.48 -12.50
C GLN A 215 -49.88 35.56 -13.56
N LEU A 216 -48.69 35.57 -14.17
CA LEU A 216 -48.34 36.48 -15.28
C LEU A 216 -49.21 36.30 -16.52
N THR A 217 -49.71 35.09 -16.80
CA THR A 217 -50.58 34.84 -17.98
C THR A 217 -52.01 35.30 -17.76
N HIS A 218 -52.49 35.35 -16.51
CA HIS A 218 -53.86 35.74 -16.18
C HIS A 218 -54.02 37.20 -15.73
N GLU A 219 -52.95 37.84 -15.25
CA GLU A 219 -52.99 39.21 -14.70
C GLU A 219 -53.03 40.29 -15.81
N LYS A 220 -54.05 41.16 -15.80
CA LYS A 220 -54.24 42.22 -16.81
C LYS A 220 -53.70 43.59 -16.37
N CYS A 221 -53.45 43.81 -15.08
CA CYS A 221 -52.95 45.09 -14.55
C CYS A 221 -51.45 45.30 -14.81
N LYS A 222 -51.08 46.43 -15.44
CA LYS A 222 -49.67 46.75 -15.81
C LYS A 222 -48.73 46.84 -14.60
N GLU A 223 -49.18 47.41 -13.49
CA GLU A 223 -48.36 47.55 -12.27
C GLU A 223 -48.06 46.19 -11.63
N LYS A 224 -49.08 45.34 -11.48
CA LYS A 224 -48.94 43.96 -10.97
C LYS A 224 -48.08 43.10 -11.88
N GLN A 225 -48.23 43.22 -13.21
CA GLN A 225 -47.33 42.55 -14.16
C GLN A 225 -45.86 42.97 -14.00
N SER A 226 -45.58 44.24 -13.71
CA SER A 226 -44.21 44.73 -13.48
C SER A 226 -43.60 44.11 -12.22
N GLN A 227 -44.38 44.01 -11.13
CA GLN A 227 -43.97 43.37 -9.88
C GLN A 227 -43.71 41.86 -10.05
N LEU A 228 -44.61 41.14 -10.73
CA LEU A 228 -44.45 39.70 -11.01
C LEU A 228 -43.25 39.43 -11.92
N LYS A 229 -42.97 40.30 -12.91
CA LYS A 229 -41.75 40.20 -13.75
C LYS A 229 -40.46 40.38 -12.92
N LYS A 230 -40.47 41.23 -11.90
CA LYS A 230 -39.33 41.39 -10.97
C LYS A 230 -39.14 40.13 -10.12
N LYS A 231 -40.21 39.60 -9.51
CA LYS A 231 -40.19 38.33 -8.74
C LYS A 231 -39.67 37.16 -9.58
N ARG A 232 -40.18 37.00 -10.80
CA ARG A 232 -39.70 35.97 -11.74
C ARG A 232 -38.20 36.07 -12.04
N ARG A 233 -37.67 37.28 -12.25
CA ARG A 233 -36.23 37.48 -12.49
C ARG A 233 -35.39 37.10 -11.28
N MET A 234 -35.88 37.43 -10.09
CA MET A 234 -35.25 37.13 -8.80
C MET A 234 -35.22 35.63 -8.53
N TYR A 235 -36.35 34.94 -8.61
CA TYR A 235 -36.41 33.48 -8.41
C TYR A 235 -35.59 32.73 -9.47
N LYS A 236 -35.59 33.19 -10.73
CA LYS A 236 -34.74 32.59 -11.78
C LYS A 236 -33.24 32.75 -11.47
N LYS A 237 -32.85 33.87 -10.86
CA LYS A 237 -31.47 34.10 -10.40
C LYS A 237 -31.12 33.16 -9.24
N TYR A 238 -32.01 33.03 -8.26
CA TYR A 238 -31.87 32.16 -7.11
C TYR A 238 -31.78 30.68 -7.49
N LEU A 239 -32.70 30.20 -8.32
CA LEU A 239 -32.68 28.84 -8.85
C LEU A 239 -31.36 28.55 -9.58
N ARG A 240 -30.91 29.48 -10.44
CA ARG A 240 -29.62 29.34 -11.13
C ARG A 240 -28.46 29.26 -10.14
N GLN A 241 -28.47 30.06 -9.07
CA GLN A 241 -27.41 30.04 -8.06
C GLN A 241 -27.35 28.69 -7.34
N VAL A 242 -28.49 28.11 -6.97
CA VAL A 242 -28.56 26.79 -6.34
C VAL A 242 -28.12 25.69 -7.31
N GLN A 243 -28.72 25.61 -8.49
CA GLN A 243 -28.49 24.54 -9.47
C GLN A 243 -27.09 24.57 -10.09
N THR A 244 -26.48 25.75 -10.26
CA THR A 244 -25.18 25.86 -10.96
C THR A 244 -23.98 26.00 -10.04
N ASP A 245 -24.14 26.54 -8.82
CA ASP A 245 -23.04 26.74 -7.88
C ASP A 245 -23.18 25.82 -6.66
N TYR A 246 -24.23 25.98 -5.86
CA TYR A 246 -24.29 25.34 -4.53
C TYR A 246 -24.47 23.83 -4.58
N LEU A 247 -25.48 23.35 -5.31
CA LEU A 247 -25.81 21.92 -5.35
C LEU A 247 -24.66 21.07 -5.95
N PRO A 248 -24.10 21.39 -7.15
CA PRO A 248 -23.02 20.58 -7.72
C PRO A 248 -21.75 20.59 -6.86
N ARG A 249 -21.48 21.68 -6.14
CA ARG A 249 -20.32 21.77 -5.24
C ARG A 249 -20.54 20.98 -3.95
N LYS A 250 -21.76 20.96 -3.41
CA LYS A 250 -22.10 20.18 -2.22
C LYS A 250 -22.01 18.68 -2.49
N GLN A 251 -22.66 18.19 -3.56
CA GLN A 251 -22.57 16.80 -4.02
C GLN A 251 -21.10 16.37 -4.26
N LYS A 252 -20.28 17.27 -4.81
CA LYS A 252 -18.85 17.02 -5.01
C LYS A 252 -18.09 16.86 -3.69
N TYR A 253 -18.38 17.68 -2.66
CA TYR A 253 -17.71 17.59 -1.37
C TYR A 253 -18.15 16.37 -0.58
N GLU A 254 -19.42 16.00 -0.61
CA GLU A 254 -19.93 14.76 -0.01
C GLU A 254 -19.28 13.53 -0.64
N ARG A 255 -19.19 13.49 -1.98
CA ARG A 255 -18.45 12.43 -2.69
C ARG A 255 -16.98 12.40 -2.27
N TYR A 256 -16.35 13.56 -2.08
CA TYR A 256 -14.95 13.62 -1.62
C TYR A 256 -14.81 13.12 -0.17
N ALA A 257 -15.76 13.45 0.72
CA ALA A 257 -15.78 12.97 2.10
C ALA A 257 -15.84 11.44 2.16
N GLN A 258 -16.70 10.82 1.34
CA GLN A 258 -16.79 9.37 1.18
C GLN A 258 -15.46 8.76 0.69
N LEU A 259 -14.84 9.36 -0.34
CA LEU A 259 -13.58 8.88 -0.90
C LEU A 259 -12.40 9.01 0.07
N PHE A 260 -12.39 10.02 0.94
CA PHE A 260 -11.30 10.22 1.88
C PHE A 260 -11.17 9.07 2.89
N GLN A 261 -12.26 8.44 3.33
CA GLN A 261 -12.25 7.38 4.36
C GLN A 261 -11.39 7.78 5.59
N GLU A 262 -10.25 7.14 5.84
CA GLU A 262 -9.26 7.52 6.87
C GLU A 262 -8.06 8.34 6.33
N ARG A 263 -7.98 8.53 5.02
CA ARG A 263 -6.86 9.16 4.28
C ARG A 263 -6.97 10.68 4.23
N ASN A 264 -5.81 11.34 4.28
CA ASN A 264 -5.76 12.82 4.20
C ASN A 264 -5.82 13.38 2.77
N SER A 265 -5.65 12.54 1.75
CA SER A 265 -5.54 12.96 0.35
C SER A 265 -5.87 11.83 -0.61
N PHE A 266 -6.35 12.13 -1.82
CA PHE A 266 -6.49 11.17 -2.92
C PHE A 266 -6.31 11.83 -4.29
N SER A 267 -6.00 11.06 -5.34
CA SER A 267 -5.90 11.57 -6.72
C SER A 267 -7.24 11.53 -7.45
N LYS A 268 -7.55 12.54 -8.28
CA LYS A 268 -8.81 12.55 -9.05
C LYS A 268 -8.87 11.48 -10.15
N THR A 269 -7.72 11.01 -10.63
CA THR A 269 -7.63 10.03 -11.73
C THR A 269 -7.52 8.60 -11.25
N ASP A 270 -6.90 8.40 -10.08
CA ASP A 270 -6.88 7.13 -9.35
C ASP A 270 -7.28 7.44 -7.91
N THR A 271 -8.58 7.24 -7.60
CA THR A 271 -9.17 7.63 -6.32
C THR A 271 -8.61 6.82 -5.15
N ASP A 272 -8.02 5.66 -5.41
CA ASP A 272 -7.45 4.79 -4.38
C ASP A 272 -6.00 5.17 -4.03
N ALA A 273 -5.32 5.90 -4.93
CA ALA A 273 -3.96 6.37 -4.71
C ALA A 273 -3.91 7.55 -3.71
N THR A 274 -2.95 7.50 -2.79
CA THR A 274 -2.68 8.56 -1.82
C THR A 274 -1.46 9.35 -2.23
N PHE A 275 -1.38 10.64 -1.88
CA PHE A 275 -0.16 11.40 -2.12
C PHE A 275 0.92 11.05 -1.11
N MET A 276 2.08 10.63 -1.63
CA MET A 276 3.22 10.21 -0.84
C MET A 276 4.48 10.92 -1.31
N ARG A 277 5.39 11.19 -0.37
CA ARG A 277 6.71 11.72 -0.69
C ARG A 277 7.58 10.60 -1.26
N MET A 278 7.85 10.66 -2.55
CA MET A 278 8.72 9.73 -3.27
C MET A 278 10.18 10.17 -3.15
N LYS A 279 11.11 9.21 -3.13
CA LYS A 279 12.56 9.48 -3.11
C LYS A 279 13.12 9.23 -4.51
N ASP A 280 12.81 10.14 -5.44
CA ASP A 280 13.14 9.95 -6.86
C ASP A 280 14.53 10.48 -7.25
N ASP A 281 15.11 11.36 -6.44
CA ASP A 281 16.31 12.11 -6.81
C ASP A 281 17.55 11.64 -6.02
N TYR A 282 18.72 11.67 -6.67
CA TYR A 282 20.02 11.33 -6.06
C TYR A 282 20.32 12.24 -4.85
N MET A 283 19.82 13.48 -4.91
CA MET A 283 19.87 14.50 -3.87
C MET A 283 18.81 14.35 -2.77
N ARG A 284 17.91 13.34 -2.87
CA ARG A 284 16.80 13.09 -1.93
C ARG A 284 15.79 14.23 -1.76
N ASN A 285 15.70 15.15 -2.72
CA ASN A 285 14.64 16.15 -2.78
C ASN A 285 13.32 15.47 -3.18
N GLY A 286 12.70 14.78 -2.22
CA GLY A 286 11.54 13.95 -2.52
C GLY A 286 10.32 14.76 -2.96
N GLN A 287 9.74 14.40 -4.10
CA GLN A 287 8.53 15.00 -4.66
C GLN A 287 7.26 14.32 -4.10
N LEU A 288 6.20 15.08 -3.90
CA LEU A 288 4.88 14.52 -3.60
C LEU A 288 4.21 14.05 -4.89
N LYS A 289 3.88 12.75 -4.94
CA LYS A 289 3.24 12.11 -6.09
C LYS A 289 2.15 11.15 -5.62
N PRO A 290 1.12 10.88 -6.44
CA PRO A 290 0.16 9.85 -6.13
C PRO A 290 0.84 8.48 -6.19
N GLY A 291 0.57 7.62 -5.22
CA GLY A 291 1.19 6.31 -5.15
C GLY A 291 0.60 5.42 -4.07
N TYR A 292 1.17 4.22 -4.02
CA TYR A 292 0.84 3.21 -3.03
C TYR A 292 2.10 2.87 -2.23
N ASN A 293 1.89 2.55 -0.96
CA ASN A 293 2.95 2.02 -0.10
C ASN A 293 2.92 0.49 -0.21
N LEU A 294 3.89 -0.07 -0.93
CA LEU A 294 4.07 -1.50 -1.09
C LEU A 294 4.81 -2.06 0.12
N GLN A 295 4.20 -3.01 0.80
CA GLN A 295 4.79 -3.83 1.84
C GLN A 295 5.08 -5.21 1.27
N ILE A 296 6.27 -5.74 1.53
CA ILE A 296 6.64 -7.12 1.15
C ILE A 296 7.19 -7.88 2.35
N ALA A 297 6.94 -9.17 2.36
CA ALA A 297 7.60 -10.13 3.22
C ALA A 297 8.56 -10.95 2.35
N THR A 298 9.82 -11.06 2.76
CA THR A 298 10.82 -11.84 2.05
C THR A 298 11.55 -12.81 2.97
N GLU A 299 12.08 -13.86 2.37
CA GLU A 299 13.06 -14.75 2.97
C GLU A 299 14.01 -15.24 1.89
N ASN A 300 15.32 -15.24 2.18
CA ASN A 300 16.37 -15.54 1.22
C ASN A 300 16.16 -14.77 -0.09
N GLN A 301 15.78 -13.49 -0.03
CA GLN A 301 15.41 -12.58 -1.14
C GLN A 301 14.35 -13.13 -2.12
N TYR A 302 13.50 -14.06 -1.69
CA TYR A 302 12.26 -14.40 -2.39
C TYR A 302 11.11 -13.65 -1.73
N VAL A 303 10.20 -13.11 -2.54
CA VAL A 303 8.99 -12.45 -2.05
C VAL A 303 7.96 -13.53 -1.72
N LEU A 304 7.52 -13.58 -0.48
CA LEU A 304 6.56 -14.57 0.00
C LEU A 304 5.14 -14.00 0.04
N SER A 305 5.00 -12.72 0.42
CA SER A 305 3.74 -12.01 0.43
C SER A 305 3.96 -10.53 0.15
N TYR A 306 2.90 -9.85 -0.28
CA TYR A 306 2.89 -8.43 -0.58
C TYR A 306 1.50 -7.83 -0.36
N GLU A 307 1.47 -6.54 -0.05
CA GLU A 307 0.23 -5.78 0.09
C GLU A 307 0.44 -4.28 -0.20
N LEU A 308 -0.62 -3.60 -0.66
CA LEU A 308 -0.62 -2.17 -0.94
C LEU A 308 -1.45 -1.41 0.09
N PHE A 309 -0.80 -0.47 0.77
CA PHE A 309 -1.43 0.40 1.75
C PHE A 309 -1.55 1.83 1.24
N PRO A 310 -2.65 2.53 1.57
CA PRO A 310 -2.78 3.95 1.29
C PRO A 310 -1.97 4.83 2.27
N ASN A 311 -1.42 4.25 3.34
CA ASN A 311 -0.74 4.97 4.41
C ASN A 311 0.68 5.38 3.98
N PRO A 312 1.06 6.67 4.05
CA PRO A 312 2.41 7.10 3.66
C PRO A 312 3.52 6.69 4.62
N THR A 313 3.19 6.21 5.82
CA THR A 313 4.14 5.82 6.87
C THR A 313 3.96 4.35 7.21
N ASP A 314 5.07 3.65 7.39
CA ASP A 314 5.09 2.19 7.48
C ASP A 314 4.69 1.66 8.87
N THR A 315 4.74 2.49 9.91
CA THR A 315 4.45 2.06 11.28
C THR A 315 3.08 1.41 11.45
N LYS A 316 2.05 1.92 10.74
CA LYS A 316 0.67 1.41 10.86
C LYS A 316 0.35 0.27 9.90
N THR A 317 1.26 -0.07 8.98
CA THR A 317 0.98 -1.08 7.95
C THR A 317 1.39 -2.48 8.41
N LEU A 318 2.21 -2.60 9.46
CA LEU A 318 2.75 -3.90 9.88
C LEU A 318 1.67 -4.86 10.38
N ASN A 319 0.84 -4.45 11.36
CA ASN A 319 -0.14 -5.36 11.95
C ASN A 319 -1.13 -5.88 10.91
N PRO A 320 -1.80 -5.03 10.10
CA PRO A 320 -2.69 -5.51 9.05
C PRO A 320 -2.00 -6.42 8.02
N PHE A 321 -0.72 -6.14 7.72
CA PHE A 321 0.06 -6.96 6.79
C PHE A 321 0.38 -8.36 7.37
N LEU A 322 0.73 -8.44 8.65
CA LEU A 322 0.96 -9.71 9.33
C LEU A 322 -0.33 -10.52 9.46
N ASP A 323 -1.47 -9.86 9.67
CA ASP A 323 -2.79 -10.52 9.71
C ASP A 323 -3.14 -11.11 8.35
N SER A 324 -2.99 -10.32 7.28
CA SER A 324 -3.19 -10.82 5.92
C SER A 324 -2.25 -11.98 5.58
N PHE A 325 -1.00 -11.93 6.06
CA PHE A 325 -0.05 -13.01 5.89
C PHE A 325 -0.51 -14.28 6.61
N LEU A 326 -0.92 -14.17 7.87
CA LEU A 326 -1.40 -15.28 8.69
C LEU A 326 -2.69 -15.87 8.11
N ASP A 327 -3.61 -15.04 7.66
CA ASP A 327 -4.86 -15.49 7.04
C ASP A 327 -4.62 -16.29 5.76
N ARG A 328 -3.64 -15.88 4.95
CA ARG A 328 -3.34 -16.50 3.66
C ARG A 328 -2.47 -17.75 3.78
N HIS A 329 -1.46 -17.74 4.66
CA HIS A 329 -0.50 -18.84 4.79
C HIS A 329 -0.80 -19.79 5.95
N LYS A 330 -1.72 -19.42 6.85
CA LYS A 330 -2.11 -20.16 8.08
C LYS A 330 -0.97 -20.38 9.08
N GLU A 331 0.17 -19.76 8.87
CA GLU A 331 1.37 -19.90 9.68
C GLU A 331 2.19 -18.61 9.61
N LEU A 332 2.81 -18.23 10.73
CA LEU A 332 3.76 -17.12 10.80
C LEU A 332 5.09 -17.59 11.43
N PRO A 333 6.24 -17.28 10.80
CA PRO A 333 7.56 -17.61 11.35
C PRO A 333 7.83 -17.00 12.72
N GLU A 334 8.78 -17.60 13.46
CA GLU A 334 9.08 -17.21 14.84
C GLU A 334 9.62 -15.78 14.95
N TYR A 335 10.51 -15.40 14.04
CA TYR A 335 11.14 -14.09 14.07
C TYR A 335 10.56 -13.14 13.01
N ILE A 336 10.02 -12.01 13.47
CA ILE A 336 9.49 -10.95 12.60
C ILE A 336 10.51 -9.82 12.53
N VAL A 337 11.14 -9.63 11.38
CA VAL A 337 12.27 -8.72 11.21
C VAL A 337 11.85 -7.51 10.38
N ALA A 338 12.05 -6.28 10.88
CA ALA A 338 11.69 -5.07 10.13
C ALA A 338 12.60 -3.87 10.46
N ASP A 339 12.51 -2.80 9.66
CA ASP A 339 13.30 -1.58 9.87
C ASP A 339 12.80 -0.73 11.05
N ALA A 340 13.60 0.26 11.44
CA ALA A 340 13.29 1.23 12.49
C ALA A 340 11.99 2.01 12.28
N GLY A 341 11.50 2.10 11.04
CA GLY A 341 10.22 2.74 10.70
C GLY A 341 9.00 1.99 11.26
N TYR A 342 9.14 0.70 11.55
CA TYR A 342 8.09 -0.14 12.13
C TYR A 342 8.14 -0.21 13.66
N GLY A 343 9.22 0.27 14.29
CA GLY A 343 9.37 0.22 15.75
C GLY A 343 8.40 1.16 16.46
N SER A 344 7.31 0.61 17.01
CA SER A 344 6.33 1.31 17.84
C SER A 344 5.86 0.40 18.97
N GLU A 345 5.42 1.00 20.08
CA GLU A 345 4.84 0.26 21.22
C GLU A 345 3.68 -0.65 20.77
N GLU A 346 2.79 -0.12 19.93
CA GLU A 346 1.65 -0.84 19.36
C GLU A 346 2.08 -2.09 18.60
N ASN A 347 3.12 -2.00 17.76
CA ASN A 347 3.60 -3.14 16.98
C ASN A 347 4.32 -4.17 17.85
N TYR A 348 5.11 -3.74 18.83
CA TYR A 348 5.77 -4.69 19.74
C TYR A 348 4.76 -5.43 20.62
N MET A 349 3.74 -4.74 21.14
CA MET A 349 2.65 -5.39 21.88
C MET A 349 1.90 -6.37 20.99
N TYR A 350 1.56 -5.96 19.76
CA TYR A 350 0.85 -6.84 18.84
C TYR A 350 1.62 -8.14 18.56
N ILE A 351 2.90 -8.04 18.24
CA ILE A 351 3.71 -9.21 17.90
C ILE A 351 3.96 -10.12 19.11
N ASN A 352 4.24 -9.57 20.29
CA ASN A 352 4.52 -10.38 21.49
C ASN A 352 3.23 -10.94 22.12
N ASP A 353 2.20 -10.11 22.27
CA ASP A 353 1.04 -10.41 23.12
C ASP A 353 -0.11 -11.03 22.32
N VAL A 354 -0.27 -10.68 21.03
CA VAL A 354 -1.34 -11.21 20.17
C VAL A 354 -0.83 -12.35 19.29
N LEU A 355 0.29 -12.14 18.59
CA LEU A 355 0.83 -13.15 17.67
C LEU A 355 1.76 -14.17 18.37
N HIS A 356 2.20 -13.88 19.60
CA HIS A 356 3.15 -14.69 20.36
C HIS A 356 4.43 -15.02 19.57
N LYS A 357 4.97 -14.02 18.87
CA LYS A 357 6.22 -14.12 18.08
C LYS A 357 7.29 -13.18 18.59
N THR A 358 8.49 -13.33 18.07
CA THR A 358 9.64 -12.52 18.47
C THR A 358 9.90 -11.36 17.49
N PRO A 359 9.68 -10.09 17.88
CA PRO A 359 9.98 -8.93 17.04
C PRO A 359 11.47 -8.60 17.06
N LEU A 360 12.12 -8.66 15.91
CA LEU A 360 13.47 -8.17 15.66
C LEU A 360 13.41 -6.86 14.85
N ILE A 361 12.86 -5.83 15.49
CA ILE A 361 12.62 -4.53 14.89
C ILE A 361 13.38 -3.50 15.72
N THR A 362 14.16 -2.63 15.09
CA THR A 362 14.78 -1.50 15.81
C THR A 362 13.78 -0.35 15.98
N TYR A 363 14.10 0.63 16.81
CA TYR A 363 13.30 1.86 16.95
C TYR A 363 14.09 3.07 16.47
N GLY A 364 13.40 4.17 16.14
CA GLY A 364 13.99 5.32 15.44
C GLY A 364 15.20 5.98 16.13
N SER A 365 15.37 5.84 17.44
CA SER A 365 16.52 6.35 18.19
C SER A 365 17.65 5.32 18.42
N TYR A 366 17.44 4.03 18.13
CA TYR A 366 18.37 2.94 18.42
C TYR A 366 19.81 3.23 17.96
N HIS A 367 20.00 3.59 16.69
CA HIS A 367 21.33 3.91 16.16
C HIS A 367 21.90 5.24 16.68
N LYS A 368 21.04 6.18 17.09
CA LYS A 368 21.48 7.48 17.63
C LYS A 368 21.99 7.31 19.05
N GLU A 369 21.34 6.46 19.84
CA GLU A 369 21.70 6.16 21.24
C GLU A 369 23.10 5.55 21.37
N ASN A 370 23.55 4.81 20.35
CA ASN A 370 24.91 4.26 20.33
C ASN A 370 26.02 5.29 20.08
N LYS A 371 25.68 6.51 19.62
CA LYS A 371 26.69 7.55 19.35
C LYS A 371 27.13 8.23 20.65
N LYS A 372 28.44 8.47 20.78
CA LYS A 372 29.04 9.16 21.95
C LYS A 372 28.33 10.47 22.30
N LYS A 373 28.06 11.32 21.30
CA LYS A 373 27.30 12.58 21.48
C LYS A 373 25.92 12.39 22.13
N TYR A 374 25.26 11.25 21.92
CA TYR A 374 23.95 10.99 22.52
C TYR A 374 24.10 10.49 23.97
N LYS A 375 25.05 9.58 24.22
CA LYS A 375 25.36 9.05 25.55
C LYS A 375 25.85 10.13 26.52
N ASP A 376 26.69 11.03 26.02
CA ASP A 376 27.30 12.08 26.83
C ASP A 376 26.40 13.32 26.97
N ASN A 377 25.25 13.36 26.30
CA ASN A 377 24.35 14.51 26.39
C ASN A 377 23.56 14.45 27.71
N PRO A 378 23.82 15.37 28.66
CA PRO A 378 23.14 15.35 29.96
C PRO A 378 21.65 15.71 29.85
N PHE A 379 21.21 16.36 28.78
CA PHE A 379 19.81 16.78 28.63
C PHE A 379 18.87 15.69 28.09
N ASN A 380 19.40 14.52 27.75
CA ASN A 380 18.61 13.35 27.37
C ASN A 380 18.08 12.67 28.63
N VAL A 381 16.75 12.54 28.75
CA VAL A 381 16.09 11.93 29.92
C VAL A 381 16.52 10.47 30.13
N GLU A 382 16.86 9.75 29.06
CA GLU A 382 17.35 8.37 29.15
C GLU A 382 18.70 8.24 29.87
N ASN A 383 19.47 9.33 29.94
CA ASN A 383 20.76 9.39 30.64
C ASN A 383 20.61 9.88 32.10
N TRP A 384 19.40 10.23 32.55
CA TRP A 384 19.17 10.72 33.90
C TRP A 384 19.17 9.56 34.89
N ARG A 385 19.73 9.78 36.08
CA ARG A 385 19.66 8.81 37.17
C ARG A 385 18.22 8.71 37.66
N TYR A 386 17.68 7.50 37.67
CA TYR A 386 16.38 7.18 38.21
C TYR A 386 16.56 6.48 39.56
N LEU A 387 15.89 6.98 40.60
CA LEU A 387 15.85 6.38 41.93
C LEU A 387 14.56 5.57 42.05
N GLU A 388 14.69 4.24 42.04
CA GLU A 388 13.55 3.31 41.98
C GLU A 388 12.69 3.37 43.24
N GLU A 389 13.30 3.44 44.43
CA GLU A 389 12.61 3.49 45.73
C GLU A 389 11.69 4.71 45.88
N GLN A 390 12.07 5.83 45.26
CA GLN A 390 11.40 7.12 45.42
C GLN A 390 10.57 7.52 44.17
N ASP A 391 10.51 6.65 43.15
CA ASP A 391 9.93 6.94 41.82
C ASP A 391 10.29 8.37 41.34
N THR A 392 11.59 8.68 41.34
CA THR A 392 12.10 10.05 41.12
C THR A 392 13.30 10.07 40.18
N TYR A 393 13.30 10.99 39.22
CA TYR A 393 14.48 11.25 38.39
C TYR A 393 15.33 12.38 38.96
N ILE A 394 16.63 12.33 38.72
CA ILE A 394 17.56 13.42 39.03
C ILE A 394 17.89 14.16 37.73
N CYS A 395 17.58 15.44 37.67
CA CYS A 395 17.90 16.26 36.50
C CYS A 395 19.40 16.60 36.43
N PRO A 396 19.90 17.17 35.31
CA PRO A 396 21.32 17.52 35.14
C PRO A 396 21.86 18.56 36.12
N ALA A 397 20.95 19.32 36.76
CA ALA A 397 21.29 20.27 37.81
C ALA A 397 21.19 19.65 39.22
N ASN A 398 21.17 18.32 39.33
CA ASN A 398 21.02 17.55 40.57
C ASN A 398 19.75 17.84 41.38
N ARG A 399 18.68 18.30 40.72
CA ARG A 399 17.37 18.52 41.37
C ARG A 399 16.43 17.33 41.15
N PRO A 400 15.61 16.96 42.15
CA PRO A 400 14.64 15.88 42.03
C PRO A 400 13.48 16.27 41.11
N VAL A 401 13.03 15.26 40.36
CA VAL A 401 11.89 15.31 39.43
C VAL A 401 10.96 14.17 39.83
N PRO A 402 10.16 14.34 40.91
CA PRO A 402 9.30 13.31 41.43
C PRO A 402 8.13 13.00 40.50
N PHE A 403 7.57 11.80 40.67
CA PHE A 403 6.32 11.41 40.03
C PHE A 403 5.19 12.37 40.44
N LYS A 404 4.38 12.76 39.45
CA LYS A 404 3.24 13.65 39.66
C LYS A 404 1.91 12.93 39.47
N ASN A 405 1.68 12.38 38.28
CA ASN A 405 0.44 11.69 37.95
C ASN A 405 0.57 10.83 36.70
N TYR A 406 -0.40 9.94 36.52
CA TYR A 406 -0.60 9.20 35.27
C TYR A 406 -1.33 10.06 34.24
N SER A 407 -1.02 9.84 32.97
CA SER A 407 -1.73 10.44 31.84
C SER A 407 -1.89 9.42 30.74
N ARG A 408 -3.13 9.27 30.26
CA ARG A 408 -3.43 8.45 29.08
C ARG A 408 -3.56 9.36 27.87
N ARG A 409 -2.98 8.94 26.74
CA ARG A 409 -3.15 9.65 25.46
C ARG A 409 -3.58 8.66 24.41
N LYS A 410 -4.61 9.04 23.65
CA LYS A 410 -5.06 8.33 22.47
C LYS A 410 -4.33 8.88 21.25
N ASP A 411 -3.58 8.02 20.57
CA ASP A 411 -2.97 8.35 19.30
C ASP A 411 -4.05 8.53 18.22
N LYS A 412 -3.69 9.17 17.10
CA LYS A 412 -4.59 9.30 15.94
C LYS A 412 -5.09 7.96 15.38
N GLY A 413 -4.40 6.85 15.69
CA GLY A 413 -4.80 5.50 15.31
C GLY A 413 -5.71 4.78 16.30
N GLY A 414 -6.12 5.45 17.38
CA GLY A 414 -6.96 4.84 18.39
C GLY A 414 -6.21 4.13 19.51
N PHE A 415 -4.93 3.79 19.30
CA PHE A 415 -4.06 3.20 20.31
C PHE A 415 -3.89 4.12 21.53
N ILE A 416 -4.08 3.55 22.72
CA ILE A 416 -3.98 4.29 23.99
C ILE A 416 -2.61 4.00 24.59
N ARG A 417 -1.90 5.07 24.95
CA ARG A 417 -0.60 5.00 25.62
C ARG A 417 -0.70 5.55 27.02
N ASP A 418 -0.08 4.83 27.94
CA ASP A 418 0.04 5.23 29.33
C ASP A 418 1.39 5.89 29.59
N PHE A 419 1.34 7.07 30.18
CA PHE A 419 2.51 7.86 30.54
C PHE A 419 2.52 8.14 32.04
N LYS A 420 3.69 7.98 32.66
CA LYS A 420 4.00 8.61 33.95
C LYS A 420 4.53 10.02 33.70
N ILE A 421 3.89 11.01 34.31
CA ILE A 421 4.35 12.40 34.27
C ILE A 421 5.17 12.68 35.52
N TYR A 422 6.38 13.20 35.32
CA TYR A 422 7.23 13.71 36.40
C TYR A 422 7.41 15.21 36.22
N GLU A 423 7.44 15.94 37.33
CA GLU A 423 7.62 17.39 37.32
C GLU A 423 8.72 17.79 38.30
N CYS A 424 9.66 18.59 37.82
CA CYS A 424 10.75 19.11 38.65
C CYS A 424 10.20 20.07 39.69
N GLU A 425 10.70 20.02 40.93
CA GLU A 425 10.20 20.85 42.03
C GLU A 425 10.37 22.35 41.77
N ASP A 426 11.58 22.77 41.36
CA ASP A 426 11.86 24.14 40.97
C ASP A 426 12.88 24.23 39.82
N CYS A 427 12.59 25.11 38.86
CA CYS A 427 13.44 25.40 37.71
C CYS A 427 13.64 26.91 37.48
N ARG A 428 13.18 27.80 38.38
CA ARG A 428 13.21 29.26 38.17
C ARG A 428 14.64 29.80 38.13
N ASN A 429 15.50 29.35 39.04
CA ASN A 429 16.90 29.77 39.17
C ASN A 429 17.89 28.67 38.74
N CYS A 430 17.65 28.01 37.61
CA CYS A 430 18.51 26.91 37.13
C CYS A 430 19.50 27.39 36.06
N SER A 431 20.81 27.20 36.30
CA SER A 431 21.90 27.62 35.41
C SER A 431 21.82 26.98 34.01
N VAL A 432 21.36 25.73 33.94
CA VAL A 432 21.23 24.97 32.69
C VAL A 432 19.84 25.08 32.04
N ARG A 433 18.97 25.96 32.52
CA ARG A 433 17.57 26.06 32.04
C ARG A 433 17.47 26.30 30.54
N ARG A 434 18.27 27.23 29.98
CA ARG A 434 18.26 27.58 28.55
C ARG A 434 18.53 26.39 27.63
N GLN A 435 19.34 25.43 28.09
CA GLN A 435 19.68 24.21 27.36
C GLN A 435 18.70 23.07 27.66
N CYS A 436 18.15 23.04 28.88
CA CYS A 436 17.23 21.99 29.33
C CYS A 436 15.80 22.15 28.77
N THR A 437 15.23 23.36 28.75
CA THR A 437 13.80 23.58 28.43
C THR A 437 13.55 24.88 27.67
N ARG A 438 12.62 24.81 26.69
CA ARG A 438 12.10 25.96 25.94
C ARG A 438 10.81 26.56 26.52
N ALA A 439 10.32 26.03 27.65
CA ALA A 439 9.10 26.52 28.29
C ALA A 439 9.29 27.91 28.93
N LYS A 440 8.20 28.69 29.04
CA LYS A 440 8.19 30.03 29.68
C LYS A 440 8.87 29.98 31.05
N SER A 441 9.53 31.06 31.49
CA SER A 441 10.37 31.14 32.70
C SER A 441 9.69 30.57 33.96
N GLU A 442 8.38 30.75 34.08
CA GLU A 442 7.57 30.31 35.22
C GLU A 442 7.24 28.81 35.24
N GLN A 443 7.36 28.12 34.09
CA GLN A 443 6.96 26.71 33.99
C GLN A 443 8.09 25.77 34.40
N LYS A 444 7.75 24.78 35.23
CA LYS A 444 8.64 23.72 35.68
C LYS A 444 8.89 22.71 34.55
N ARG A 445 10.07 22.07 34.54
CA ARG A 445 10.36 21.00 33.57
C ARG A 445 9.45 19.80 33.88
N LYS A 446 8.63 19.42 32.90
CA LYS A 446 7.86 18.18 32.91
C LYS A 446 8.48 17.17 31.96
N ILE A 447 8.57 15.91 32.39
CA ILE A 447 8.95 14.78 31.53
C ILE A 447 7.82 13.77 31.51
N GLN A 448 7.66 13.10 30.37
CA GLN A 448 6.67 12.05 30.17
C GLN A 448 7.44 10.78 29.86
N VAL A 449 7.24 9.76 30.67
CA VAL A 449 7.91 8.47 30.53
C VAL A 449 6.86 7.41 30.24
N ASN A 450 7.06 6.66 29.17
CA ASN A 450 6.25 5.49 28.85
C ASN A 450 7.05 4.24 29.23
N ASN A 451 6.55 3.50 30.22
CA ASN A 451 7.25 2.35 30.77
C ASN A 451 7.22 1.15 29.82
N ASN A 452 6.09 0.88 29.17
CA ASN A 452 5.96 -0.18 28.17
C ASN A 452 6.95 0.02 27.02
N TRP A 453 7.04 1.25 26.51
CA TRP A 453 8.00 1.61 25.48
C TRP A 453 9.45 1.41 25.93
N ARG A 454 9.79 1.77 27.17
CA ARG A 454 11.13 1.52 27.73
C ARG A 454 11.43 0.03 27.86
N TYR A 455 10.45 -0.76 28.29
CA TYR A 455 10.55 -2.21 28.35
C TYR A 455 10.85 -2.79 26.96
N PHE A 456 10.05 -2.47 25.93
CA PHE A 456 10.30 -2.95 24.58
C PHE A 456 11.63 -2.49 24.00
N LYS A 457 12.08 -1.26 24.30
CA LYS A 457 13.42 -0.80 23.93
C LYS A 457 14.52 -1.65 24.56
N ALA A 458 14.38 -2.00 25.83
CA ALA A 458 15.36 -2.81 26.56
C ALA A 458 15.39 -4.26 26.03
N GLU A 459 14.22 -4.87 25.86
CA GLU A 459 14.07 -6.20 25.25
C GLU A 459 14.66 -6.26 23.84
N CYS A 460 14.33 -5.28 22.98
CA CYS A 460 14.91 -5.14 21.64
C CYS A 460 16.45 -5.08 21.69
N ARG A 461 17.04 -4.30 22.60
CA ARG A 461 18.51 -4.23 22.75
C ARG A 461 19.09 -5.58 23.14
N LYS A 462 18.49 -6.27 24.12
CA LYS A 462 18.93 -7.58 24.58
C LYS A 462 18.90 -8.60 23.44
N LYS A 463 17.76 -8.73 22.75
CA LYS A 463 17.59 -9.65 21.61
C LYS A 463 18.53 -9.34 20.45
N LEU A 464 18.89 -8.08 20.20
CA LEU A 464 19.82 -7.76 19.12
C LEU A 464 21.30 -7.98 19.48
N LEU A 465 21.64 -8.11 20.78
CA LEU A 465 22.98 -8.44 21.26
C LEU A 465 23.26 -9.94 21.27
N GLU A 466 22.22 -10.76 21.39
CA GLU A 466 22.30 -12.21 21.29
C GLU A 466 22.80 -12.66 19.90
N GLU A 467 23.61 -13.72 19.86
CA GLU A 467 24.29 -14.14 18.63
C GLU A 467 23.33 -14.59 17.53
N LYS A 468 22.36 -15.46 17.88
CA LYS A 468 21.38 -16.02 16.95
C LYS A 468 20.49 -14.93 16.34
N THR A 469 19.73 -14.24 17.16
CA THR A 469 18.78 -13.17 16.81
C THR A 469 19.47 -11.95 16.19
N GLY A 470 20.66 -11.58 16.69
CA GLY A 470 21.51 -10.55 16.07
C GLY A 470 22.02 -10.95 14.67
N SER A 471 22.32 -12.23 14.42
CA SER A 471 22.67 -12.71 13.08
C SER A 471 21.49 -12.64 12.11
N ILE A 472 20.28 -13.02 12.56
CA ILE A 472 19.05 -12.94 11.77
C ILE A 472 18.77 -11.48 11.39
N TYR A 473 18.80 -10.55 12.35
CA TYR A 473 18.57 -9.14 12.07
C TYR A 473 19.57 -8.55 11.06
N ARG A 474 20.84 -8.97 11.10
CA ARG A 474 21.87 -8.52 10.13
C ARG A 474 21.54 -8.94 8.69
N LYS A 475 20.89 -10.09 8.49
CA LYS A 475 20.47 -10.56 7.16
C LYS A 475 19.46 -9.62 6.50
N ARG A 476 18.70 -8.82 7.27
CA ARG A 476 17.66 -7.89 6.76
C ARG A 476 18.13 -7.02 5.59
N LYS A 477 19.33 -6.42 5.72
CA LYS A 477 19.90 -5.54 4.68
C LYS A 477 20.24 -6.29 3.39
N MET A 478 20.59 -7.57 3.50
CA MET A 478 20.91 -8.42 2.36
C MET A 478 19.66 -9.09 1.77
N ASP A 479 18.57 -9.17 2.55
CA ASP A 479 17.37 -9.90 2.15
C ASP A 479 16.40 -9.02 1.35
N VAL A 480 15.86 -7.97 1.98
CA VAL A 480 14.75 -7.19 1.39
C VAL A 480 15.24 -6.11 0.43
N GLU A 481 16.34 -5.42 0.76
CA GLU A 481 16.83 -4.30 -0.05
C GLU A 481 17.16 -4.71 -1.50
N PRO A 482 17.81 -5.87 -1.76
CA PRO A 482 18.05 -6.32 -3.13
C PRO A 482 16.78 -6.62 -3.91
N VAL A 483 15.70 -7.06 -3.26
CA VAL A 483 14.42 -7.29 -3.95
C VAL A 483 13.88 -6.00 -4.53
N PHE A 484 13.86 -4.92 -3.74
CA PHE A 484 13.46 -3.60 -4.26
C PHE A 484 14.44 -3.05 -5.30
N GLY A 485 15.74 -3.30 -5.11
CA GLY A 485 16.76 -2.98 -6.09
C GLY A 485 16.51 -3.68 -7.43
N HIS A 486 16.19 -4.97 -7.41
CA HIS A 486 15.85 -5.74 -8.61
C HIS A 486 14.53 -5.30 -9.23
N LEU A 487 13.51 -4.99 -8.42
CA LEU A 487 12.24 -4.45 -8.93
C LEU A 487 12.47 -3.15 -9.72
N LYS A 488 13.23 -2.21 -9.14
CA LYS A 488 13.45 -0.90 -9.74
C LYS A 488 14.50 -0.91 -10.85
N ALA A 489 15.66 -1.55 -10.65
CA ALA A 489 16.75 -1.55 -11.62
C ALA A 489 16.65 -2.68 -12.64
N HIS A 490 16.28 -3.89 -12.21
CA HIS A 490 16.25 -5.08 -13.09
C HIS A 490 14.90 -5.31 -13.77
N LEU A 491 13.80 -4.77 -13.26
CA LEU A 491 12.52 -4.77 -13.98
C LEU A 491 12.13 -3.39 -14.51
N ALA A 492 12.82 -2.31 -14.11
CA ALA A 492 12.44 -0.94 -14.43
C ALA A 492 11.01 -0.60 -13.97
N PHE A 493 10.53 -1.26 -12.91
CA PHE A 493 9.18 -1.08 -12.38
C PHE A 493 9.17 0.10 -11.38
N HIS A 494 9.00 1.31 -11.91
CA HIS A 494 8.96 2.54 -11.12
C HIS A 494 7.54 3.09 -10.89
N ARG A 495 6.58 2.63 -11.70
CA ARG A 495 5.18 3.03 -11.65
C ARG A 495 4.28 1.84 -11.95
N PHE A 496 3.06 1.90 -11.44
CA PHE A 496 2.01 0.99 -11.85
C PHE A 496 1.53 1.30 -13.28
N HIS A 497 1.03 0.26 -13.95
CA HIS A 497 0.48 0.26 -15.30
C HIS A 497 -1.02 -0.02 -15.32
N LEU A 498 -1.58 -0.39 -14.17
CA LEU A 498 -3.00 -0.57 -13.93
C LEU A 498 -3.48 0.43 -12.86
N ARG A 499 -4.75 0.82 -12.93
CA ARG A 499 -5.37 1.82 -12.05
C ARG A 499 -6.23 1.17 -10.97
N GLY A 500 -6.40 1.90 -9.86
CA GLY A 500 -7.16 1.43 -8.71
C GLY A 500 -6.39 0.44 -7.86
N LYS A 501 -6.80 0.27 -6.61
CA LYS A 501 -6.10 -0.60 -5.65
C LYS A 501 -5.98 -2.03 -6.18
N GLN A 502 -7.05 -2.56 -6.75
CA GLN A 502 -7.09 -3.93 -7.30
C GLN A 502 -6.12 -4.10 -8.47
N GLY A 503 -6.20 -3.20 -9.47
CA GLY A 503 -5.30 -3.23 -10.62
C GLY A 503 -3.84 -3.10 -10.21
N ALA A 504 -3.53 -2.17 -9.31
CA ALA A 504 -2.19 -1.99 -8.76
C ALA A 504 -1.70 -3.26 -8.04
N THR A 505 -2.57 -3.93 -7.27
CA THR A 505 -2.24 -5.18 -6.54
C THR A 505 -1.91 -6.32 -7.50
N ILE A 506 -2.65 -6.46 -8.60
CA ILE A 506 -2.36 -7.46 -9.64
C ILE A 506 -1.03 -7.15 -10.33
N ASP A 507 -0.83 -5.90 -10.73
CA ASP A 507 0.35 -5.46 -11.48
C ASP A 507 1.65 -5.70 -10.70
N ILE A 508 1.68 -5.32 -9.40
CA ILE A 508 2.84 -5.59 -8.56
C ILE A 508 2.99 -7.07 -8.21
N GLY A 509 1.89 -7.80 -8.04
CA GLY A 509 1.92 -9.25 -7.84
C GLY A 509 2.61 -9.98 -8.98
N LEU A 510 2.24 -9.64 -10.22
CA LEU A 510 2.89 -10.16 -11.43
C LEU A 510 4.38 -9.80 -11.47
N ALA A 511 4.74 -8.55 -11.14
CA ALA A 511 6.13 -8.10 -11.13
C ALA A 511 6.98 -8.81 -10.07
N LEU A 512 6.47 -8.97 -8.85
CA LEU A 512 7.16 -9.65 -7.74
C LEU A 512 7.28 -11.15 -8.01
N MET A 513 6.23 -11.80 -8.54
CA MET A 513 6.31 -13.21 -8.93
C MET A 513 7.30 -13.41 -10.10
N ALA A 514 7.34 -12.48 -11.06
CA ALA A 514 8.33 -12.52 -12.12
C ALA A 514 9.78 -12.40 -11.60
N LEU A 515 10.04 -11.59 -10.57
CA LEU A 515 11.36 -11.56 -9.91
C LEU A 515 11.70 -12.90 -9.27
N ASN A 516 10.75 -13.48 -8.55
CA ASN A 516 10.89 -14.79 -7.93
C ASN A 516 11.23 -15.87 -8.96
N LEU A 517 10.49 -15.92 -10.07
CA LEU A 517 10.69 -16.90 -11.15
C LEU A 517 12.04 -16.72 -11.85
N ARG A 518 12.47 -15.48 -12.13
CA ARG A 518 13.82 -15.21 -12.67
C ARG A 518 14.92 -15.69 -11.74
N LYS A 519 14.72 -15.50 -10.43
CA LYS A 519 15.66 -15.94 -9.42
C LYS A 519 15.69 -17.46 -9.32
N LEU A 520 14.52 -18.11 -9.32
CA LEU A 520 14.39 -19.56 -9.29
C LEU A 520 15.07 -20.19 -10.52
N GLY A 521 14.84 -19.64 -11.73
CA GLY A 521 15.52 -20.09 -12.95
C GLY A 521 17.04 -20.08 -12.82
N LYS A 522 17.61 -18.98 -12.30
CA LYS A 522 19.07 -18.89 -12.03
C LYS A 522 19.54 -19.85 -10.95
N TYR A 523 18.73 -20.09 -9.92
CA TYR A 523 19.04 -21.06 -8.88
C TYR A 523 19.10 -22.48 -9.48
N MET A 524 18.14 -22.85 -10.31
CA MET A 524 18.10 -24.13 -11.01
C MET A 524 19.30 -24.30 -11.95
N GLU A 525 19.61 -23.30 -12.77
CA GLU A 525 20.77 -23.30 -13.67
C GLU A 525 22.08 -23.54 -12.91
N ARG A 526 22.26 -22.88 -11.75
CA ARG A 526 23.45 -23.08 -10.90
C ARG A 526 23.51 -24.47 -10.30
N LYS A 527 22.37 -25.04 -9.91
CA LYS A 527 22.28 -26.38 -9.35
C LYS A 527 22.67 -27.41 -10.40
N VAL A 528 22.10 -27.35 -11.60
CA VAL A 528 22.43 -28.23 -12.73
C VAL A 528 23.92 -28.18 -13.06
N ARG A 529 24.50 -26.98 -13.24
CA ARG A 529 25.94 -26.81 -13.53
C ARG A 529 26.86 -27.36 -12.43
N LYS A 530 26.46 -27.27 -11.15
CA LYS A 530 27.24 -27.83 -10.04
C LYS A 530 27.22 -29.36 -10.09
N THR A 531 26.06 -29.96 -10.37
CA THR A 531 25.94 -31.42 -10.43
C THR A 531 26.62 -32.01 -11.66
N GLU A 532 26.54 -31.34 -12.82
CA GLU A 532 27.29 -31.70 -14.04
C GLU A 532 28.81 -31.67 -13.83
N LYS A 533 29.31 -30.73 -13.02
CA LYS A 533 30.74 -30.66 -12.66
C LYS A 533 31.19 -31.78 -11.71
N ILE A 534 30.26 -32.42 -10.99
CA ILE A 534 30.58 -33.40 -9.95
C ILE A 534 30.60 -34.84 -10.50
N SER A 535 29.99 -35.14 -11.67
CA SER A 535 30.13 -36.47 -12.30
C SER A 535 29.60 -36.54 -13.74
N SER A 536 30.34 -37.21 -14.63
CA SER A 536 29.94 -37.52 -16.02
C SER A 536 29.09 -38.79 -16.17
N ILE A 537 28.84 -39.52 -15.08
CA ILE A 537 28.12 -40.83 -15.09
C ILE A 537 26.73 -40.76 -14.41
N LEU A 538 26.43 -39.74 -13.59
CA LEU A 538 25.11 -39.58 -12.94
C LEU A 538 24.10 -38.73 -13.72
N THR A 539 24.45 -38.24 -14.91
CA THR A 539 23.62 -37.35 -15.73
C THR A 539 22.24 -37.95 -16.08
N ILE A 540 22.11 -39.27 -16.07
CA ILE A 540 20.85 -39.99 -16.34
C ILE A 540 19.90 -39.99 -15.13
N ASN A 541 20.41 -40.18 -13.91
CA ASN A 541 19.58 -40.17 -12.69
C ASN A 541 19.13 -38.76 -12.31
N ILE A 542 19.90 -37.73 -12.66
CA ILE A 542 19.56 -36.32 -12.42
C ILE A 542 18.51 -35.81 -13.40
N LYS A 543 18.51 -36.27 -14.66
CA LYS A 543 17.40 -36.03 -15.59
C LYS A 543 16.08 -36.51 -15.00
N ILE A 544 16.09 -37.68 -14.33
CA ILE A 544 14.93 -38.23 -13.66
C ILE A 544 14.55 -37.37 -12.43
N GLU A 545 15.48 -36.99 -11.55
CA GLU A 545 15.17 -36.12 -10.40
C GLU A 545 14.72 -34.69 -10.76
N LEU A 546 15.24 -34.09 -11.84
CA LEU A 546 14.81 -32.77 -12.31
C LEU A 546 13.42 -32.84 -12.96
N ILE A 547 13.16 -33.92 -13.70
CA ILE A 547 11.82 -34.28 -14.18
C ILE A 547 10.89 -34.58 -12.98
N PHE A 548 11.36 -35.17 -11.89
CA PHE A 548 10.57 -35.36 -10.67
C PHE A 548 10.32 -34.03 -9.92
N PHE A 549 11.32 -33.15 -9.88
CA PHE A 549 11.21 -31.80 -9.31
C PHE A 549 10.22 -30.94 -10.09
N LEU A 550 10.12 -31.06 -11.42
CA LEU A 550 9.22 -30.28 -12.28
C LEU A 550 7.90 -31.00 -12.65
N ARG A 551 7.85 -32.33 -12.69
CA ARG A 551 6.64 -33.12 -13.06
C ARG A 551 5.91 -33.73 -11.87
N LYS A 552 6.59 -34.26 -10.84
CA LYS A 552 5.89 -34.89 -9.69
C LYS A 552 5.49 -33.89 -8.61
N ASN A 553 6.30 -32.85 -8.40
CA ASN A 553 6.05 -31.83 -7.36
C ASN A 553 5.24 -30.61 -7.86
N TYR A 554 5.12 -30.40 -9.18
CA TYR A 554 4.37 -29.30 -9.79
C TYR A 554 3.20 -29.75 -10.68
N CYS A 555 2.99 -31.06 -10.90
CA CYS A 555 1.86 -31.56 -11.70
C CYS A 555 1.45 -32.99 -11.28
N PRO A 556 0.67 -33.17 -10.19
CA PRO A 556 0.30 -34.50 -9.72
C PRO A 556 -0.64 -35.28 -10.68
N THR A 557 -1.21 -34.63 -11.69
CA THR A 557 -2.23 -35.22 -12.57
C THR A 557 -1.69 -35.92 -13.83
N LEU A 558 -0.36 -36.07 -13.96
CA LEU A 558 0.27 -36.70 -15.14
C LEU A 558 0.77 -38.13 -14.90
N PHE A 559 0.34 -38.78 -13.81
CA PHE A 559 0.56 -40.21 -13.57
C PHE A 559 -0.67 -40.88 -12.96
#